data_AF-A0A023X4J5-F1
#
_entry.id   AF-A0A023X4J5-F1
#
_cell.length_a   1.000
_cell.length_b   1.000
_cell.length_c   1.000
_cell.angle_alpha   90.00
_cell.angle_beta   90.00
_cell.angle_gamma   90.00
#
_symmetry.space_group_name_H-M   'P 1'
#
loop_
_entity.id
_entity.type
_entity.pdbx_description
1 polymer ?
#
loop_
_entity_poly.entity_id
_entity_poly.type
_entity_poly.pdbx_seq_one_letter_code
_entity_poly.pdbx_strand_id
1 'polypeptide(L)'
;MQELYSLAGLALLQQETAEAGGILGALGNGAEWFIGLFQAGAETFVGFVTGIIPLLIVLLTAFYTITNIVGEQRIQRIARFAASTIFTRYTLLPLLAVFFLTNPMAYTFGTFLEEKYKPAFYDSAVSFVHPPLGLFPHVNPAELFVWLGVAQGIQRLDLPLGPLAIRYLIAGLIVIFLRGVITQLITAFLARRQGVEL
;
A
#
# COMPACT_ATOMS: atom_id res chain seq x y z
N MET A 1 33.25 -16.11 -17.52
CA MET A 1 33.42 -17.55 -17.87
C MET A 1 32.96 -18.50 -16.77
N GLN A 2 32.91 -18.12 -15.48
CA GLN A 2 32.52 -19.04 -14.38
C GLN A 2 31.01 -19.02 -14.05
N GLU A 3 30.30 -17.90 -14.29
CA GLU A 3 28.84 -17.78 -14.09
C GLU A 3 27.98 -18.44 -15.19
N LEU A 4 28.54 -18.65 -16.38
CA LEU A 4 27.84 -19.32 -17.48
C LEU A 4 27.67 -20.84 -17.23
N TYR A 5 28.54 -21.44 -16.42
CA TYR A 5 28.45 -22.86 -16.06
C TYR A 5 27.51 -23.14 -14.88
N SER A 6 27.28 -22.16 -13.98
CA SER A 6 26.33 -22.34 -12.87
C SER A 6 24.88 -22.24 -13.32
N LEU A 7 24.59 -21.33 -14.26
CA LEU A 7 23.25 -21.17 -14.87
C LEU A 7 22.92 -22.33 -15.83
N ALA A 8 23.90 -22.82 -16.59
CA ALA A 8 23.72 -24.00 -17.43
C ALA A 8 23.53 -25.29 -16.60
N GLY A 9 24.22 -25.41 -15.46
CA GLY A 9 24.05 -26.54 -14.53
C GLY A 9 22.68 -26.55 -13.83
N LEU A 10 22.12 -25.38 -13.52
CA LEU A 10 20.77 -25.23 -12.99
C LEU A 10 19.69 -25.49 -14.05
N ALA A 11 19.91 -25.03 -15.29
CA ALA A 11 19.01 -25.31 -16.41
C ALA A 11 18.99 -26.80 -16.79
N LEU A 12 20.12 -27.51 -16.64
CA LEU A 12 20.20 -28.96 -16.88
C LEU A 12 19.47 -29.80 -15.82
N LEU A 13 19.35 -29.30 -14.58
CA LEU A 13 18.57 -29.98 -13.53
C LEU A 13 17.05 -29.81 -13.71
N GLN A 14 16.61 -28.84 -14.52
CA GLN A 14 15.19 -28.61 -14.82
C GLN A 14 14.69 -29.39 -16.04
N GLN A 15 15.56 -30.08 -16.77
CA GLN A 15 15.22 -30.68 -18.07
C GLN A 15 14.98 -32.20 -18.02
N GLU A 16 15.00 -32.83 -16.84
CA GLU A 16 14.91 -34.29 -16.69
C GLU A 16 13.62 -34.78 -16.01
N THR A 17 12.49 -34.10 -16.23
CA THR A 17 11.15 -34.62 -15.86
C THR A 17 10.27 -34.74 -17.10
N ALA A 18 10.73 -35.56 -18.06
CA ALA A 18 9.88 -36.04 -19.14
C ALA A 18 8.83 -37.03 -18.60
N GLU A 19 7.55 -36.67 -18.75
CA GLU A 19 6.34 -37.52 -18.72
C GLU A 19 6.41 -38.87 -17.98
N ALA A 20 6.50 -38.85 -16.66
CA ALA A 20 6.17 -40.03 -15.85
C ALA A 20 4.65 -40.08 -15.60
N GLY A 21 3.88 -40.67 -16.50
CA GLY A 21 2.45 -40.93 -16.24
C GLY A 21 2.25 -41.79 -14.97
N GLY A 22 1.42 -41.32 -14.04
CA GLY A 22 1.08 -42.02 -12.79
C GLY A 22 1.46 -41.24 -11.51
N ILE A 23 1.42 -41.92 -10.36
CA ILE A 23 1.64 -41.32 -9.03
C ILE A 23 3.00 -40.64 -8.91
N LEU A 24 4.04 -41.19 -9.56
CA LEU A 24 5.41 -40.64 -9.50
C LEU A 24 5.54 -39.30 -10.23
N GLY A 25 4.91 -39.12 -11.39
CA GLY A 25 4.87 -37.81 -12.06
C GLY A 25 3.98 -36.80 -11.37
N ALA A 26 2.88 -37.25 -10.73
CA ALA A 26 2.07 -36.37 -9.89
C ALA A 26 2.87 -35.84 -8.67
N LEU A 27 3.73 -36.67 -8.07
CA LEU A 27 4.63 -36.27 -6.99
C LEU A 27 5.75 -35.35 -7.48
N GLY A 28 6.34 -35.62 -8.66
CA GLY A 28 7.33 -34.75 -9.31
C GLY A 28 6.77 -33.36 -9.62
N ASN A 29 5.62 -33.30 -10.28
CA ASN A 29 4.93 -32.04 -10.59
C ASN A 29 4.51 -31.29 -9.31
N GLY A 30 4.10 -32.02 -8.26
CA GLY A 30 3.79 -31.45 -6.96
C GLY A 30 5.01 -30.81 -6.28
N ALA A 31 6.18 -31.45 -6.38
CA ALA A 31 7.43 -30.93 -5.83
C ALA A 31 7.94 -29.69 -6.61
N GLU A 32 7.85 -29.71 -7.94
CA GLU A 32 8.16 -28.54 -8.79
C GLU A 32 7.25 -27.36 -8.47
N TRP A 33 5.93 -27.60 -8.32
CA TRP A 33 4.99 -26.55 -7.93
C TRP A 33 5.28 -26.01 -6.53
N PHE A 34 5.61 -26.89 -5.58
CA PHE A 34 5.97 -26.50 -4.22
C PHE A 34 7.20 -25.58 -4.22
N ILE A 35 8.29 -25.97 -4.88
CA ILE A 35 9.50 -25.14 -4.97
C ILE A 35 9.25 -23.86 -5.78
N GLY A 36 8.48 -23.92 -6.86
CA GLY A 36 8.10 -22.75 -7.66
C GLY A 36 7.36 -21.69 -6.84
N LEU A 37 6.51 -22.09 -5.89
CA LEU A 37 5.88 -21.16 -4.95
C LEU A 37 6.89 -20.41 -4.08
N PHE A 38 7.91 -21.10 -3.55
CA PHE A 38 8.97 -20.45 -2.76
C PHE A 38 9.86 -19.55 -3.62
N GLN A 39 10.15 -19.95 -4.87
CA GLN A 39 10.91 -19.13 -5.81
C GLN A 39 10.17 -17.83 -6.14
N ALA A 40 8.87 -17.89 -6.44
CA ALA A 40 8.05 -16.69 -6.67
C ALA A 40 8.00 -15.78 -5.44
N GLY A 41 7.92 -16.36 -4.23
CA GLY A 41 8.03 -15.61 -2.98
C GLY A 41 9.39 -14.92 -2.81
N ALA A 42 10.48 -15.61 -3.16
CA ALA A 42 11.84 -15.07 -3.10
C ALA A 42 12.06 -13.92 -4.09
N GLU A 43 11.59 -14.07 -5.34
CA GLU A 43 11.63 -13.00 -6.35
C GLU A 43 10.87 -11.76 -5.89
N THR A 44 9.68 -11.94 -5.31
CA THR A 44 8.88 -10.84 -4.75
C THR A 44 9.64 -10.13 -3.62
N PHE A 45 10.25 -10.87 -2.71
CA PHE A 45 11.03 -10.30 -1.61
C PHE A 45 12.25 -9.52 -2.10
N VAL A 46 13.00 -10.06 -3.06
CA VAL A 46 14.13 -9.35 -3.69
C VAL A 46 13.65 -8.07 -4.38
N GLY A 47 12.49 -8.11 -5.03
CA GLY A 47 11.84 -6.93 -5.60
C GLY A 47 11.54 -5.84 -4.57
N PHE A 48 11.12 -6.21 -3.35
CA PHE A 48 10.94 -5.23 -2.26
C PHE A 48 12.27 -4.65 -1.79
N VAL A 49 13.29 -5.49 -1.59
CA VAL A 49 14.62 -5.07 -1.09
C VAL A 49 15.35 -4.16 -2.09
N THR A 50 15.19 -4.41 -3.39
CA THR A 50 15.84 -3.63 -4.45
C THR A 50 14.98 -2.46 -4.96
N GLY A 51 13.67 -2.50 -4.71
CA GLY A 51 12.71 -1.50 -5.12
C GLY A 51 12.26 -0.57 -3.99
N ILE A 52 11.14 -0.90 -3.35
CA ILE A 52 10.42 0.04 -2.47
C ILE A 52 11.12 0.28 -1.14
N ILE A 53 11.78 -0.74 -0.54
CA ILE A 53 12.36 -0.63 0.81
C ILE A 53 13.41 0.49 0.91
N PRO A 54 14.41 0.59 0.01
CA PRO A 54 15.39 1.69 0.04
C PRO A 54 14.74 3.07 -0.08
N LEU A 55 13.74 3.21 -0.96
CA LEU A 55 13.02 4.47 -1.15
C LEU A 55 12.32 4.89 0.14
N LEU A 56 11.68 3.96 0.85
CA LEU A 56 11.02 4.23 2.12
C LEU A 56 12.00 4.66 3.21
N ILE A 57 13.15 4.01 3.30
CA ILE A 57 14.17 4.36 4.31
C ILE A 57 14.68 5.78 4.09
N VAL A 58 14.98 6.16 2.84
CA VAL A 58 15.44 7.51 2.51
C VAL A 58 14.35 8.55 2.80
N LEU A 59 13.10 8.26 2.42
CA LEU A 59 11.98 9.18 2.62
C LEU A 59 11.62 9.32 4.11
N LEU A 60 11.62 8.23 4.89
CA LEU A 60 11.50 8.25 6.36
C LEU A 60 12.59 9.12 6.98
N THR A 61 13.84 8.92 6.57
CA THR A 61 14.97 9.69 7.09
C THR A 61 14.82 11.18 6.77
N ALA A 62 14.44 11.52 5.54
CA ALA A 62 14.19 12.91 5.15
C ALA A 62 13.02 13.52 5.94
N PHE A 63 11.91 12.79 6.07
CA PHE A 63 10.76 13.23 6.84
C PHE A 63 11.13 13.48 8.30
N TYR A 64 11.80 12.51 8.95
CA TYR A 64 12.25 12.64 10.34
C TYR A 64 13.25 13.79 10.53
N THR A 65 14.11 14.02 9.56
CA THR A 65 15.04 15.15 9.55
C THR A 65 14.29 16.48 9.49
N ILE A 66 13.32 16.63 8.58
CA ILE A 66 12.49 17.83 8.46
C ILE A 66 11.69 18.05 9.75
N THR A 67 11.08 17.00 10.31
CA THR A 67 10.33 17.12 11.56
C THR A 67 11.21 17.60 12.71
N ASN A 68 12.44 17.08 12.81
CA ASN A 68 13.40 17.51 13.82
C ASN A 68 13.83 18.97 13.62
N ILE A 69 14.03 19.42 12.38
CA ILE A 69 14.39 20.81 12.05
C ILE A 69 13.22 21.77 12.34
N VAL A 70 11.98 21.39 12.02
CA VAL A 70 10.77 22.18 12.23
C VAL A 70 10.47 22.41 13.73
N GLY A 71 10.94 21.50 14.58
CA GLY A 71 10.90 21.61 16.03
C GLY A 71 9.57 21.16 16.65
N GLU A 72 9.66 20.67 17.89
CA GLU A 72 8.58 19.99 18.60
C GLU A 72 7.29 20.82 18.72
N GLN A 73 7.39 22.13 18.93
CA GLN A 73 6.22 23.02 19.07
C GLN A 73 5.36 23.12 17.82
N ARG A 74 5.97 23.04 16.63
CA ARG A 74 5.26 23.07 15.35
C ARG A 74 4.62 21.71 15.06
N ILE A 75 5.31 20.62 15.42
CA ILE A 75 4.76 19.26 15.33
C ILE A 75 3.58 19.07 16.27
N GLN A 76 3.69 19.52 17.52
CA GLN A 76 2.58 19.57 18.47
C GLN A 76 1.37 20.33 17.92
N ARG A 77 1.60 21.40 17.13
CA ARG A 77 0.50 22.12 16.46
C ARG A 77 -0.13 21.30 15.34
N ILE A 78 0.67 20.59 14.54
CA ILE A 78 0.19 19.68 13.49
C ILE A 78 -0.59 18.52 14.13
N ALA A 79 -0.09 17.94 15.21
CA ALA A 79 -0.76 16.88 15.97
C ALA A 79 -2.11 17.35 16.54
N ARG A 80 -2.14 18.53 17.17
CA ARG A 80 -3.41 19.14 17.64
C ARG A 80 -4.38 19.43 16.51
N PHE A 81 -3.88 19.91 15.37
CA PHE A 81 -4.71 20.15 14.19
C PHE A 81 -5.26 18.82 13.64
N ALA A 82 -4.39 17.83 13.45
CA ALA A 82 -4.72 16.48 12.99
C ALA A 82 -5.80 15.86 13.86
N ALA A 83 -5.75 16.04 15.19
CA ALA A 83 -6.72 15.51 16.14
C ALA A 83 -7.99 16.37 16.36
N SER A 84 -8.03 17.60 15.82
CA SER A 84 -9.00 18.64 16.22
C SER A 84 -10.46 18.32 15.91
N THR A 85 -10.76 17.76 14.73
CA THR A 85 -12.12 17.45 14.31
C THR A 85 -12.17 16.12 13.58
N ILE A 86 -13.35 15.50 13.55
CA ILE A 86 -13.57 14.23 12.85
C ILE A 86 -13.31 14.35 11.33
N PHE A 87 -13.67 15.49 10.72
CA PHE A 87 -13.38 15.79 9.32
C PHE A 87 -11.88 15.97 9.08
N THR A 88 -11.19 16.65 10.00
CA THR A 88 -9.74 16.79 9.88
C THR A 88 -9.06 15.42 9.98
N ARG A 89 -9.46 14.58 10.95
CA ARG A 89 -8.88 13.25 11.18
C ARG A 89 -9.06 12.29 10.02
N TYR A 90 -10.25 12.26 9.41
CA TYR A 90 -10.63 11.19 8.48
C TYR A 90 -10.84 11.64 7.03
N THR A 91 -10.65 12.93 6.73
CA THR A 91 -10.72 13.43 5.35
C THR A 91 -9.51 14.28 5.02
N LEU A 92 -9.31 15.39 5.74
CA LEU A 92 -8.25 16.33 5.39
C LEU A 92 -6.86 15.76 5.66
N LEU A 93 -6.65 15.12 6.80
CA LEU A 93 -5.36 14.53 7.16
C LEU A 93 -4.97 13.38 6.23
N PRO A 94 -5.84 12.39 5.91
CA PRO A 94 -5.56 11.38 4.89
C PRO A 94 -5.28 11.98 3.50
N LEU A 95 -6.05 12.98 3.09
CA LEU A 95 -5.85 13.67 1.81
C LEU A 95 -4.43 14.27 1.73
N LEU A 96 -4.03 15.04 2.75
CA LEU A 96 -2.71 15.66 2.80
C LEU A 96 -1.60 14.61 2.90
N ALA A 97 -1.79 13.59 3.74
CA ALA A 97 -0.81 12.51 3.90
C ALA A 97 -0.56 11.77 2.59
N VAL A 98 -1.62 11.34 1.90
CA VAL A 98 -1.52 10.62 0.62
C VAL A 98 -0.95 11.51 -0.48
N PHE A 99 -1.38 12.77 -0.56
CA PHE A 99 -0.92 13.67 -1.62
C PHE A 99 0.57 14.02 -1.52
N PHE A 100 1.07 14.27 -0.30
CA PHE A 100 2.45 14.72 -0.08
C PHE A 100 3.44 13.60 0.24
N LEU A 101 3.03 12.58 0.99
CA LEU A 101 3.93 11.50 1.39
C LEU A 101 3.76 10.23 0.57
N THR A 102 2.68 10.08 -0.19
CA THR A 102 2.41 8.91 -1.04
C THR A 102 2.28 7.59 -0.24
N ASN A 103 1.78 6.53 -0.87
CA ASN A 103 1.81 5.19 -0.29
C ASN A 103 3.27 4.68 -0.24
N PRO A 104 3.71 3.94 0.80
CA PRO A 104 3.14 3.74 2.15
C PRO A 104 3.50 4.82 3.19
N MET A 105 4.20 5.87 2.80
CA MET A 105 4.69 6.87 3.74
C MET A 105 3.59 7.75 4.35
N ALA A 106 2.44 7.87 3.70
CA ALA A 106 1.25 8.53 4.22
C ALA A 106 0.83 8.01 5.61
N TYR A 107 1.10 6.74 5.93
CA TYR A 107 0.72 6.15 7.22
C TYR A 107 1.51 6.72 8.40
N THR A 108 2.67 7.32 8.16
CA THR A 108 3.49 7.93 9.22
C THR A 108 2.81 9.11 9.90
N PHE A 109 1.86 9.78 9.24
CA PHE A 109 1.04 10.82 9.87
C PHE A 109 0.18 10.30 11.02
N GLY A 110 -0.11 8.99 11.05
CA GLY A 110 -0.81 8.35 12.15
C GLY A 110 -0.03 8.39 13.46
N THR A 111 1.30 8.59 13.42
CA THR A 111 2.13 8.71 14.63
C THR A 111 1.77 9.95 15.46
N PHE A 112 1.18 10.98 14.85
CA PHE A 112 0.77 12.21 15.53
C PHE A 112 -0.63 12.13 16.16
N LEU A 113 -1.36 11.04 15.95
CA LEU A 113 -2.70 10.83 16.49
C LEU A 113 -2.66 10.01 17.80
N GLU A 114 -3.63 10.26 18.67
CA GLU A 114 -3.89 9.38 19.83
C GLU A 114 -4.19 7.95 19.35
N GLU A 115 -3.81 6.94 20.15
CA GLU A 115 -3.86 5.52 19.77
C GLU A 115 -5.25 5.10 19.29
N LYS A 116 -6.31 5.53 20.00
CA LYS A 116 -7.72 5.27 19.65
C LYS A 116 -8.14 5.74 18.25
N TYR A 117 -7.41 6.67 17.63
CA TYR A 117 -7.71 7.20 16.29
C TYR A 117 -6.85 6.60 15.18
N LYS A 118 -5.75 5.94 15.52
CA LYS A 118 -4.81 5.38 14.52
C LYS A 118 -5.45 4.34 13.60
N PRO A 119 -6.28 3.39 14.07
CA PRO A 119 -6.91 2.40 13.19
C PRO A 119 -7.82 3.05 12.13
N ALA A 120 -8.64 4.02 12.56
CA ALA A 120 -9.54 4.75 11.68
C ALA A 120 -8.81 5.66 10.69
N PHE A 121 -7.71 6.29 11.12
CA PHE A 121 -6.84 7.05 10.21
C PHE A 121 -6.19 6.15 9.16
N TYR A 122 -5.63 5.01 9.58
CA TYR A 122 -5.02 4.04 8.67
C TYR A 122 -6.02 3.58 7.62
N ASP A 123 -7.23 3.18 8.04
CA ASP A 123 -8.32 2.78 7.14
C ASP A 123 -8.72 3.89 6.15
N SER A 124 -8.79 5.13 6.62
CA SER A 124 -9.06 6.29 5.77
C SER A 124 -7.94 6.53 4.74
N ALA A 125 -6.68 6.49 5.18
CA ALA A 125 -5.51 6.73 4.32
C ALA A 125 -5.33 5.62 3.27
N VAL A 126 -5.37 4.34 3.66
CA VAL A 126 -5.20 3.21 2.73
C VAL A 126 -6.34 3.16 1.71
N SER A 127 -7.56 3.54 2.11
CA SER A 127 -8.68 3.64 1.18
C SER A 127 -8.53 4.80 0.20
N PHE A 128 -7.77 5.84 0.55
CA PHE A 128 -7.59 7.03 -0.27
C PHE A 128 -6.41 6.98 -1.23
N VAL A 129 -5.53 5.97 -1.17
CA VAL A 129 -4.37 5.90 -2.10
C VAL A 129 -4.76 5.58 -3.56
N HIS A 130 -5.98 5.11 -3.81
CA HIS A 130 -6.46 4.73 -5.15
C HIS A 130 -7.36 5.77 -5.84
N PRO A 131 -8.37 6.38 -5.17
CA PRO A 131 -9.24 7.39 -5.77
C PRO A 131 -8.54 8.55 -6.52
N PRO A 132 -7.42 9.13 -6.03
CA PRO A 132 -6.73 10.22 -6.71
C PRO A 132 -5.85 9.80 -7.89
N LEU A 133 -5.62 8.50 -8.14
CA LEU A 133 -4.65 8.01 -9.14
C LEU A 133 -4.87 8.56 -10.55
N GLY A 134 -6.12 8.82 -10.94
CA GLY A 134 -6.44 9.37 -12.26
C GLY A 134 -6.03 10.83 -12.46
N LEU A 135 -5.78 11.57 -11.38
CA LEU A 135 -5.30 12.96 -11.41
C LEU A 135 -3.86 13.08 -10.92
N PHE A 136 -3.49 12.25 -9.95
CA PHE A 136 -2.24 12.32 -9.19
C PHE A 136 -1.59 10.94 -9.13
N PRO A 137 -1.01 10.44 -10.24
CA PRO A 137 -0.45 9.09 -10.30
C PRO A 137 0.74 8.89 -9.34
N HIS A 138 1.39 9.97 -8.91
CA HIS A 138 2.53 9.93 -7.99
C HIS A 138 2.18 9.48 -6.58
N VAL A 139 0.90 9.53 -6.17
CA VAL A 139 0.49 9.19 -4.80
C VAL A 139 0.53 7.70 -4.51
N ASN A 140 0.46 6.85 -5.54
CA ASN A 140 0.54 5.39 -5.40
C ASN A 140 1.02 4.72 -6.70
N PRO A 141 2.27 4.97 -7.13
CA PRO A 141 2.75 4.57 -8.44
C PRO A 141 2.82 3.05 -8.61
N ALA A 142 3.07 2.31 -7.53
CA ALA A 142 3.13 0.85 -7.55
C ALA A 142 1.77 0.20 -7.86
N GLU A 143 0.66 0.86 -7.53
CA GLU A 143 -0.71 0.37 -7.77
C GLU A 143 -1.43 1.17 -8.86
N LEU A 144 -0.68 1.91 -9.69
CA LEU A 144 -1.24 2.70 -10.79
C LEU A 144 -2.06 1.84 -11.77
N PHE A 145 -1.75 0.54 -11.87
CA PHE A 145 -2.49 -0.43 -12.68
C PHE A 145 -3.98 -0.49 -12.33
N VAL A 146 -4.37 -0.19 -11.08
CA VAL A 146 -5.78 -0.17 -10.64
C VAL A 146 -6.58 0.90 -11.40
N TRP A 147 -6.00 2.10 -11.58
CA TRP A 147 -6.60 3.14 -12.40
C TRP A 147 -6.50 2.83 -13.90
N LEU A 148 -5.34 2.37 -14.36
CA LEU A 148 -5.11 2.11 -15.79
C LEU A 148 -6.05 1.03 -16.34
N GLY A 149 -6.38 0.01 -15.55
CA GLY A 149 -7.37 -1.01 -15.93
C GLY A 149 -8.75 -0.41 -16.20
N VAL A 150 -9.24 0.47 -15.31
CA VAL A 150 -10.51 1.19 -15.50
C VAL A 150 -10.44 2.15 -16.68
N ALA A 151 -9.35 2.92 -16.78
CA ALA A 151 -9.15 3.91 -17.83
C ALA A 151 -9.16 3.27 -19.23
N GLN A 152 -8.51 2.12 -19.41
CA GLN A 152 -8.54 1.38 -20.67
C GLN A 152 -9.95 0.90 -21.04
N GLY A 153 -10.77 0.50 -20.05
CA GLY A 153 -12.17 0.13 -20.29
C GLY A 153 -13.00 1.30 -20.83
N ILE A 154 -12.79 2.49 -20.26
CA ILE A 154 -13.51 3.71 -20.61
C ILE A 154 -13.05 4.28 -21.96
N GLN A 155 -11.75 4.20 -22.26
CA GLN A 155 -11.21 4.57 -23.57
C GLN A 155 -11.76 3.71 -24.71
N ARG A 156 -11.99 2.41 -24.50
CA ARG A 156 -12.63 1.54 -25.51
C ARG A 156 -14.06 1.96 -25.84
N LEU A 157 -14.72 2.69 -24.95
CA LEU A 157 -16.06 3.23 -25.14
C LEU A 157 -16.04 4.67 -25.70
N ASP A 158 -14.87 5.20 -26.05
CA ASP A 158 -14.67 6.58 -26.53
C ASP A 158 -15.21 7.66 -25.55
N LEU A 159 -15.12 7.39 -24.25
CA LEU A 159 -15.58 8.27 -23.18
C LEU A 159 -14.41 9.04 -22.52
N PRO A 160 -14.65 10.27 -22.04
CA PRO A 160 -13.59 11.10 -21.47
C PRO A 160 -13.15 10.63 -20.07
N LEU A 161 -11.84 10.53 -19.85
CA LEU A 161 -11.25 10.10 -18.57
C LEU A 161 -11.24 11.20 -17.49
N GLY A 162 -11.13 12.47 -17.86
CA GLY A 162 -11.07 13.59 -16.92
C GLY A 162 -12.25 13.65 -15.96
N PRO A 163 -13.51 13.64 -16.45
CA PRO A 163 -14.70 13.62 -15.59
C PRO A 163 -14.75 12.39 -14.67
N LEU A 164 -14.30 11.24 -15.14
CA LEU A 164 -14.24 10.02 -14.33
C LEU A 164 -13.24 10.16 -13.18
N ALA A 165 -12.04 10.67 -13.46
CA ALA A 165 -11.00 10.88 -12.45
C ALA A 165 -11.47 11.85 -11.35
N ILE A 166 -12.19 12.91 -11.73
CA ILE A 166 -12.80 13.85 -10.76
C ILE A 166 -13.87 13.16 -9.91
N ARG A 167 -14.75 12.35 -10.53
CA ARG A 167 -15.77 11.59 -9.79
C ARG A 167 -15.15 10.59 -8.81
N TYR A 168 -14.07 9.91 -9.21
CA TYR A 168 -13.31 9.02 -8.35
C TYR A 168 -12.74 9.77 -7.15
N LEU A 169 -12.11 10.93 -7.35
CA LEU A 169 -11.59 11.75 -6.25
C LEU A 169 -12.69 12.15 -5.26
N ILE A 170 -13.83 12.67 -5.76
CA ILE A 170 -14.95 13.10 -4.92
C ILE A 170 -15.55 11.92 -4.16
N ALA A 171 -15.80 10.80 -4.85
CA ALA A 171 -16.31 9.59 -4.22
C ALA A 171 -15.32 9.07 -3.16
N GLY A 172 -14.02 9.10 -3.45
CA GLY A 172 -12.95 8.76 -2.52
C GLY A 172 -13.00 9.58 -1.24
N LEU A 173 -13.12 10.90 -1.35
CA LEU A 173 -13.21 11.80 -0.18
C LEU A 173 -14.42 11.49 0.71
N ILE A 174 -15.56 11.17 0.10
CA ILE A 174 -16.78 10.78 0.83
C ILE A 174 -16.59 9.42 1.51
N VAL A 175 -16.06 8.43 0.79
CA VAL A 175 -15.86 7.07 1.29
C VAL A 175 -14.89 7.06 2.47
N ILE A 176 -13.77 7.79 2.39
CA ILE A 176 -12.76 7.77 3.45
C ILE A 176 -13.30 8.40 4.75
N PHE A 177 -14.14 9.43 4.62
CA PHE A 177 -14.79 10.04 5.78
C PHE A 177 -15.69 9.03 6.46
N LEU A 178 -16.58 8.38 5.70
CA LEU A 178 -17.50 7.37 6.23
C LEU A 178 -16.74 6.20 6.86
N ARG A 179 -15.71 5.69 6.17
CA ARG A 179 -14.86 4.62 6.65
C ARG A 179 -14.15 4.99 7.96
N GLY A 180 -13.52 6.16 8.03
CA GLY A 180 -12.88 6.61 9.26
C GLY A 180 -13.84 6.70 10.44
N VAL A 181 -15.05 7.25 10.23
CA VAL A 181 -16.09 7.30 11.29
C VAL A 181 -16.51 5.90 11.73
N ILE A 182 -16.85 5.03 10.78
CA ILE A 182 -17.32 3.66 11.05
C ILE A 182 -16.23 2.86 11.75
N THR A 183 -15.00 2.92 11.26
CA THR A 183 -13.85 2.21 11.83
C THR A 183 -13.57 2.71 13.25
N GLN A 184 -13.66 4.01 13.52
CA GLN A 184 -13.52 4.54 14.89
C GLN A 184 -14.57 3.92 15.84
N LEU A 185 -15.82 3.80 15.39
CA LEU A 185 -16.90 3.20 16.18
C LEU A 185 -16.66 1.71 16.43
N ILE A 186 -16.25 0.97 15.41
CA ILE A 186 -15.93 -0.46 15.51
C ILE A 186 -14.75 -0.67 16.46
N THR A 187 -13.68 0.11 16.32
CA THR A 187 -12.51 0.05 17.20
C THR A 187 -12.90 0.32 18.66
N ALA A 188 -13.68 1.35 18.94
CA ALA A 188 -14.14 1.66 20.29
C ALA A 188 -15.03 0.54 20.88
N PHE A 189 -15.90 -0.06 20.07
CA PHE A 189 -16.73 -1.19 20.47
C PHE A 189 -15.88 -2.42 20.83
N LEU A 190 -14.91 -2.77 19.99
CA LEU A 190 -14.03 -3.92 20.21
C LEU A 190 -13.12 -3.72 21.43
N ALA A 191 -12.54 -2.53 21.60
CA ALA A 191 -11.71 -2.19 22.75
C ALA A 191 -12.48 -2.37 24.07
N ARG A 192 -13.71 -1.85 24.14
CA ARG A 192 -14.60 -2.04 25.30
C ARG A 192 -14.93 -3.51 25.55
N ARG A 193 -15.21 -4.28 24.49
CA ARG A 193 -15.54 -5.71 24.60
C ARG A 193 -14.35 -6.54 25.10
N GLN A 194 -13.13 -6.14 24.75
CA GLN A 194 -11.89 -6.84 25.11
C GLN A 194 -11.26 -6.30 26.42
N GLY A 195 -11.81 -5.24 27.01
CA GLY A 195 -11.25 -4.61 28.21
C GLY A 195 -9.90 -3.92 27.96
N VAL A 196 -9.65 -3.44 26.75
CA VAL A 196 -8.42 -2.75 26.36
C VAL A 196 -8.66 -1.25 26.36
N GLU A 197 -7.80 -0.49 27.05
CA GLU A 197 -7.75 0.98 26.92
C GLU A 197 -6.80 1.37 25.78
N LEU A 198 -7.27 2.26 24.90
CA LEU A 198 -6.55 2.81 23.76
C LEU A 198 -6.21 4.28 24.01
#